data_AF-A0AAJ1IKN7-F1
#
_entry.id   AF-A0AAJ1IKN7-F1
#
_cell.length_a   1.000
_cell.length_b   1.000
_cell.length_c   1.000
_cell.angle_alpha   90.00
_cell.angle_beta   90.00
_cell.angle_gamma   90.00
#
_symmetry.space_group_name_H-M   'P 1'
#
loop_
_entity.id
_entity.type
_entity.pdbx_description
1 polymer ?
#
loop_
_entity_poly.entity_id
_entity_poly.type
_entity_poly.pdbx_seq_one_letter_code
_entity_poly.pdbx_strand_id
1 'polypeptide(L)'
;MLKSPNLSHYLNQEPSKGILRIYNLQNDKSLLLKSENIIEDSKKIRFQLDLGLYSNAQLQTDYSEIGLELFAIEPICFLKEDESLDKLLEKTINNFTNNNIDLYN
;
A
#
# COMPACT_ATOMS: atom_id res chain seq x y z
N MET A 1 -38.43 17.09 3.21
CA MET A 1 -37.73 16.08 4.02
C MET A 1 -36.93 15.18 3.08
N LEU A 2 -35.64 15.45 2.91
CA LEU A 2 -34.75 14.56 2.17
C LEU A 2 -34.28 13.50 3.17
N LYS A 3 -34.63 12.23 2.93
CA LYS A 3 -34.10 11.11 3.71
C LYS A 3 -32.60 11.03 3.43
N SER A 4 -31.78 11.38 4.41
CA SER A 4 -30.35 11.14 4.38
C SER A 4 -30.12 9.65 4.05
N PRO A 5 -29.27 9.31 3.07
CA PRO A 5 -28.90 7.92 2.87
C PRO A 5 -28.22 7.42 4.15
N ASN A 6 -28.69 6.31 4.70
CA ASN A 6 -28.12 5.65 5.87
C ASN A 6 -26.65 5.30 5.59
N LEU A 7 -25.73 6.17 6.03
CA LEU A 7 -24.27 5.97 5.98
C LEU A 7 -23.81 4.72 6.77
N SER A 8 -24.68 4.20 7.63
CA SER A 8 -24.43 3.08 8.54
C SER A 8 -24.16 1.74 7.84
N HIS A 9 -24.48 1.57 6.55
CA HIS A 9 -24.20 0.34 5.81
C HIS A 9 -22.82 0.29 5.11
N TYR A 10 -22.13 1.41 4.96
CA TYR A 10 -20.77 1.46 4.39
C TYR A 10 -19.66 1.35 5.45
N LEU A 11 -20.04 1.35 6.73
CA LEU A 11 -19.14 1.15 7.89
C LEU A 11 -18.96 -0.33 8.25
N ASN A 12 -19.41 -1.25 7.39
CA ASN A 12 -19.18 -2.68 7.56
C ASN A 12 -17.70 -2.98 7.30
N GLN A 13 -16.97 -3.00 8.41
CA GLN A 13 -15.72 -3.66 8.79
C GLN A 13 -15.17 -4.73 7.81
N GLU A 14 -14.90 -4.39 6.56
CA GLU A 14 -13.95 -5.17 5.78
C GLU A 14 -12.58 -5.04 6.45
N PRO A 15 -11.76 -6.12 6.46
CA PRO A 15 -10.44 -6.06 7.07
C PRO A 15 -9.63 -4.95 6.42
N SER A 16 -9.48 -3.84 7.14
CA SER A 16 -8.67 -2.69 6.70
C SER A 16 -7.17 -2.97 6.84
N LYS A 17 -6.81 -4.11 7.45
CA LYS A 17 -5.43 -4.47 7.77
C LYS A 17 -4.86 -5.37 6.70
N GLY A 18 -3.59 -5.23 6.39
CA GLY A 18 -2.93 -6.08 5.40
C GLY A 18 -1.59 -5.55 4.95
N ILE A 19 -1.16 -5.98 3.76
CA ILE A 19 0.05 -5.51 3.12
C ILE A 19 -0.30 -4.58 1.96
N LEU A 20 0.26 -3.38 2.04
CA LEU A 20 0.23 -2.40 0.98
C LEU A 20 1.48 -2.54 0.11
N ARG A 21 1.31 -2.34 -1.19
CA ARG A 21 2.40 -2.26 -2.16
C ARG A 21 2.39 -0.88 -2.79
N ILE A 22 3.57 -0.27 -2.84
CA ILE A 22 3.86 0.88 -3.70
C ILE A 22 4.82 0.39 -4.77
N TYR A 23 4.50 0.57 -6.04
CA TYR A 23 5.36 0.02 -7.10
C TYR A 23 5.44 0.91 -8.32
N ASN A 24 6.59 0.84 -8.96
CA ASN A 24 6.87 1.48 -10.23
C ASN A 24 6.32 0.61 -11.37
N LEU A 25 5.45 1.17 -12.21
CA LEU A 25 4.80 0.47 -13.31
C LEU A 25 5.75 0.13 -14.47
N GLN A 26 6.95 0.73 -14.52
CA GLN A 26 7.92 0.50 -15.59
C GLN A 26 8.82 -0.72 -15.33
N ASN A 27 9.20 -0.96 -14.07
CA ASN A 27 10.17 -1.99 -13.71
C ASN A 27 9.69 -2.93 -12.59
N ASP A 28 8.45 -2.75 -12.13
CA ASP A 28 7.79 -3.53 -11.08
C ASP A 28 8.47 -3.46 -9.69
N LYS A 29 9.48 -2.59 -9.53
CA LYS A 29 10.18 -2.41 -8.26
C LYS A 29 9.20 -1.93 -7.19
N SER A 30 9.22 -2.59 -6.04
CA SER A 30 8.12 -2.55 -5.08
C SER A 30 8.57 -2.24 -3.66
N LEU A 31 7.79 -1.46 -2.93
CA LEU A 31 7.88 -1.30 -1.48
C LEU A 31 6.68 -1.99 -0.85
N LEU A 32 6.94 -2.87 0.12
CA LEU A 32 5.91 -3.62 0.84
C LEU A 32 5.80 -3.11 2.28
N LEU A 33 4.58 -2.82 2.73
CA LEU A 33 4.34 -2.19 4.03
C LEU A 33 3.19 -2.86 4.74
N LYS A 34 3.31 -3.02 6.05
CA LYS A 34 2.17 -3.36 6.90
C LYS A 34 1.25 -2.15 7.01
N SER A 35 -0.05 -2.39 6.93
CA SER A 35 -1.07 -1.37 7.12
C SER A 35 -2.13 -1.86 8.09
N GLU A 36 -2.48 -1.00 9.03
CA GLU A 36 -3.62 -1.22 9.95
C GLU A 36 -4.91 -0.64 9.36
N ASN A 37 -4.78 0.30 8.43
CA ASN A 37 -5.89 0.85 7.66
C ASN A 37 -5.46 1.20 6.23
N ILE A 38 -5.63 0.25 5.31
CA ILE A 38 -5.20 0.31 3.91
C ILE A 38 -5.73 1.56 3.21
N ILE A 39 -6.97 1.96 3.49
CA ILE A 39 -7.60 3.10 2.81
C ILE A 39 -6.96 4.40 3.29
N GLU A 40 -6.78 4.57 4.60
CA GLU A 40 -6.16 5.77 5.17
C GLU A 40 -4.67 5.83 4.86
N ASP A 41 -3.96 4.71 5.01
CA ASP A 41 -2.52 4.63 4.75
C ASP A 41 -2.20 4.87 3.28
N SER A 42 -2.97 4.31 2.33
CA SER A 42 -2.80 4.59 0.90
C SER A 42 -2.86 6.09 0.58
N LYS A 43 -3.86 6.78 1.13
CA LYS A 43 -4.05 8.23 0.93
C LYS A 43 -2.91 9.03 1.54
N LYS A 44 -2.53 8.68 2.77
CA LYS A 44 -1.44 9.34 3.49
C LYS A 44 -0.11 9.17 2.76
N ILE A 45 0.19 7.97 2.30
CA ILE A 45 1.40 7.64 1.54
C ILE A 45 1.43 8.43 0.23
N ARG A 46 0.34 8.42 -0.55
CA ARG A 46 0.25 9.19 -1.80
C ARG A 46 0.53 10.67 -1.55
N PHE A 47 -0.11 11.24 -0.54
CA PHE A 47 0.08 12.63 -0.15
C PHE A 47 1.53 12.94 0.27
N GLN A 48 2.17 12.04 1.03
CA GLN A 48 3.58 12.20 1.42
C GLN A 48 4.52 12.14 0.21
N LEU A 49 4.29 11.22 -0.73
CA LEU A 49 5.07 11.12 -1.97
C LEU A 49 4.93 12.37 -2.83
N ASP A 50 3.70 12.86 -2.99
CA ASP A 50 3.40 14.07 -3.76
C ASP A 50 4.04 15.34 -3.15
N LEU A 51 4.24 15.37 -1.82
CA LEU A 51 4.92 16.45 -1.13
C LEU A 51 6.44 16.31 -1.04
N GLY A 52 7.03 15.19 -1.48
CA GLY A 52 8.46 14.96 -1.32
C GLY A 52 8.88 14.57 0.11
N LEU A 53 7.94 14.11 0.94
CA LEU A 53 8.12 13.86 2.37
C LEU A 53 8.09 12.38 2.74
N TYR A 54 8.06 11.48 1.76
CA TYR A 54 8.03 10.06 2.03
C TYR A 54 9.39 9.56 2.55
N SER A 55 9.36 8.69 3.57
CA SER A 55 10.56 8.32 4.32
C SER A 55 11.55 7.45 3.54
N ASN A 56 11.06 6.69 2.55
CA ASN A 56 11.94 5.88 1.71
C ASN A 56 12.58 6.78 0.64
N ALA A 57 13.84 7.17 0.86
CA ALA A 57 14.54 8.13 0.01
C ALA A 57 14.70 7.63 -1.44
N GLN A 58 14.95 6.33 -1.63
CA GLN A 58 15.09 5.73 -2.96
C GLN A 58 13.76 5.82 -3.73
N LEU A 59 12.66 5.37 -3.11
CA LEU A 59 11.32 5.46 -3.69
C LEU A 59 10.93 6.92 -3.95
N GLN A 60 11.20 7.84 -3.02
CA GLN A 60 10.88 9.25 -3.19
C GLN A 60 11.65 9.86 -4.36
N THR A 61 12.92 9.49 -4.54
CA THR A 61 13.74 9.95 -5.67
C THR A 61 13.17 9.43 -6.98
N ASP A 62 12.96 8.12 -7.09
CA ASP A 62 12.38 7.49 -8.28
C ASP A 62 10.99 8.09 -8.61
N TYR A 63 10.14 8.29 -7.60
CA TYR A 63 8.81 8.90 -7.76
C TYR A 63 8.88 10.33 -8.31
N SER A 64 9.87 11.11 -7.86
CA SER A 64 10.04 12.51 -8.27
C SER A 64 10.62 12.64 -9.68
N GLU A 65 11.49 11.71 -10.09
CA GLU A 65 12.15 11.72 -11.40
C GLU A 65 11.26 11.17 -12.52
N ILE A 66 10.55 10.07 -12.23
CA ILE A 66 9.77 9.33 -13.23
C ILE A 66 8.36 9.94 -13.37
N GLY A 67 7.81 10.44 -12.27
CA GLY A 67 6.48 11.04 -12.24
C GLY A 67 5.39 10.11 -11.69
N LEU A 68 4.44 10.76 -11.04
CA LEU A 68 3.33 10.18 -10.27
C LEU A 68 2.35 9.26 -11.03
N GLU A 69 2.30 9.36 -12.36
CA GLU A 69 1.45 8.50 -13.20
C GLU A 69 2.01 7.09 -13.38
N LEU A 70 3.31 6.90 -13.11
CA LEU A 70 4.01 5.62 -13.27
C LEU A 70 4.19 4.88 -11.95
N PHE A 71 3.42 5.26 -10.92
CA PHE A 71 3.41 4.61 -9.62
C PHE A 71 2.00 4.29 -9.16
N ALA A 72 1.80 3.06 -8.69
CA ALA A 72 0.57 2.58 -8.10
C ALA A 72 0.76 2.27 -6.61
N ILE A 73 -0.32 2.46 -5.83
CA ILE A 73 -0.40 2.16 -4.40
C ILE A 73 -1.63 1.28 -4.21
N GLU A 74 -1.43 -0.01 -3.91
CA GLU A 74 -2.50 -1.00 -3.94
C GLU A 74 -2.35 -2.03 -2.81
N PRO A 75 -3.47 -2.55 -2.27
CA PRO A 75 -3.41 -3.67 -1.35
C PRO A 75 -3.04 -4.97 -2.09
N ILE A 76 -2.09 -5.73 -1.55
CA ILE A 76 -1.71 -7.04 -2.09
C ILE A 76 -2.42 -8.17 -1.35
N CYS A 77 -2.58 -8.03 -0.04
CA CYS A 77 -3.27 -9.02 0.77
C CYS A 77 -3.89 -8.37 2.00
N PHE A 78 -5.03 -8.91 2.41
CA PHE A 78 -5.71 -8.52 3.63
C PHE A 78 -5.40 -9.54 4.74
N LEU A 79 -5.29 -9.06 5.97
CA LEU A 79 -5.04 -9.88 7.14
C LEU A 79 -6.24 -10.80 7.39
N LYS A 80 -5.97 -12.10 7.53
CA LYS A 80 -6.96 -13.09 7.95
C LYS A 80 -6.93 -13.24 9.48
N GLU A 81 -8.04 -13.68 10.06
CA GLU A 81 -8.25 -13.71 11.53
C GLU A 81 -7.21 -14.53 12.32
N ASP A 82 -6.45 -15.42 11.65
CA ASP A 82 -5.49 -16.36 12.24
C ASP A 82 -4.00 -16.02 11.96
N GLU A 83 -3.71 -14.89 11.33
CA GLU A 83 -2.35 -14.50 10.93
C GLU A 83 -1.89 -13.19 11.59
N SER A 84 -0.58 -13.00 11.77
CA SER A 84 0.00 -11.72 12.16
C SER A 84 0.50 -10.95 10.94
N LEU A 85 0.44 -9.61 10.99
CA LEU A 85 0.94 -8.75 9.90
C LEU A 85 2.42 -9.00 9.61
N ASP A 86 3.22 -9.34 10.62
CA ASP A 86 4.64 -9.68 10.42
C ASP A 86 4.81 -10.94 9.57
N LYS A 87 4.08 -12.02 9.90
CA LYS A 87 4.12 -13.27 9.11
C LYS A 87 3.60 -13.05 7.70
N LEU A 88 2.55 -12.24 7.56
CA LEU A 88 1.99 -11.89 6.26
C LEU A 88 3.00 -11.09 5.41
N LEU A 89 3.70 -10.13 6.03
CA LEU A 89 4.75 -9.36 5.36
C LEU A 89 5.90 -10.26 4.93
N GLU A 90 6.42 -11.11 5.83
CA GLU A 90 7.51 -12.05 5.52
C GLU A 90 7.15 -12.98 4.37
N LYS A 91 5.94 -13.56 4.37
CA LYS A 91 5.45 -14.37 3.24
C LYS A 91 5.38 -13.58 1.94
N THR A 92 4.94 -12.33 2.00
CA THR A 92 4.81 -11.47 0.82
C THR A 92 6.19 -11.09 0.27
N ILE A 93 7.15 -10.72 1.13
CA ILE A 93 8.54 -10.46 0.75
C ILE A 93 9.13 -11.70 0.08
N ASN A 94 9.01 -12.88 0.71
CA ASN A 94 9.53 -14.12 0.15
C ASN A 94 8.90 -14.44 -1.22
N ASN A 95 7.60 -14.22 -1.37
CA ASN A 95 6.91 -14.41 -2.66
C ASN A 95 7.47 -13.46 -3.73
N PHE A 96 7.68 -12.18 -3.42
CA PHE A 96 8.20 -11.20 -4.37
C PHE A 96 9.64 -11.51 -4.77
N THR A 97 10.51 -11.81 -3.80
CA THR A 97 11.90 -12.20 -4.04
C THR A 97 11.98 -13.46 -4.89
N ASN A 98 11.14 -14.47 -4.64
CA ASN A 98 11.10 -15.71 -5.44
C ASN A 98 10.64 -15.47 -6.89
N ASN A 99 9.87 -14.40 -7.13
CA ASN A 99 9.43 -13.99 -8.46
C ASN A 99 10.39 -12.99 -9.13
N ASN A 100 11.57 -12.74 -8.55
CA ASN A 100 12.56 -11.77 -9.03
C ASN A 100 12.03 -10.33 -9.12
N ILE A 101 11.14 -9.95 -8.21
CA ILE A 101 10.68 -8.55 -8.09
C ILE A 101 11.64 -7.81 -7.15
N ASP A 102 12.24 -6.74 -7.67
CA ASP A 102 13.14 -5.89 -6.89
C ASP A 102 12.36 -5.14 -5.80
N LEU A 103 12.94 -5.06 -4.60
CA LEU A 103 12.35 -4.33 -3.49
C LEU A 103 13.09 -3.02 -3.21
N TYR A 104 12.33 -1.99 -2.83
CA TYR A 104 12.89 -0.80 -2.20
C TYR A 104 13.37 -1.14 -0.79
N ASN A 105 14.60 -0.71 -0.46
CA ASN A 105 15.24 -0.89 0.84
C ASN A 105 14.95 0.28 1.77
#